data_AF-A0A1Q8Z9N5-F1
#
_entry.id   AF-A0A1Q8Z9N5-F1
#
_cell.length_a   1.000
_cell.length_b   1.000
_cell.length_c   1.000
_cell.angle_alpha   90.00
_cell.angle_beta   90.00
_cell.angle_gamma   90.00
#
_symmetry.space_group_name_H-M   'P 1'
#
loop_
_entity.id
_entity.type
_entity.pdbx_description
1 polymer ?
#
loop_
_entity_poly.entity_id
_entity_poly.type
_entity_poly.pdbx_seq_one_letter_code
_entity_poly.pdbx_strand_id
1 'polypeptide(L)'
;MNIYLCAPLLADVGLGPVLRDPTVPILTLVVLAVLIVLSETLVLFWLRWAAFPRALLASLLVNTISTLTGVLLTSFLAFMLVFLMGPAAVVIWWVFCLASSIAIEGGILALLAKHPPRQTWKATVLANVVSYVLLIIAVPVVPTVLSDLVR
;
A
#
# COMPACT_ATOMS: atom_id res chain seq x y z
N MET A 1 -4.29 -25.40 13.69
CA MET A 1 -3.71 -24.09 14.09
C MET A 1 -2.52 -23.87 13.19
N ASN A 2 -2.73 -23.22 12.04
CA ASN A 2 -1.71 -23.10 10.99
C ASN A 2 -1.23 -21.65 10.95
N ILE A 3 -0.13 -21.42 11.65
CA ILE A 3 0.58 -20.15 11.69
C ILE A 3 1.58 -20.23 10.54
N TYR A 4 1.14 -19.84 9.33
CA TYR A 4 1.99 -19.84 8.14
C TYR A 4 3.03 -18.73 8.25
N LEU A 5 4.25 -19.15 8.59
CA LEU A 5 5.47 -18.38 8.60
C LEU A 5 5.89 -17.96 7.18
N CYS A 6 6.34 -16.70 7.09
CA CYS A 6 7.44 -16.19 6.27
C CYS A 6 7.32 -16.20 4.73
N ALA A 7 6.84 -15.09 4.17
CA ALA A 7 7.44 -14.44 2.98
C ALA A 7 6.93 -12.98 2.86
N PRO A 8 7.72 -11.97 3.25
CA PRO A 8 7.33 -10.58 3.01
C PRO A 8 7.99 -10.07 1.72
N LEU A 9 7.22 -9.95 0.65
CA LEU A 9 7.67 -9.22 -0.53
C LEU A 9 6.54 -8.34 -1.07
N LEU A 10 6.78 -7.02 -1.04
CA LEU A 10 6.19 -5.96 -1.86
C LEU A 10 4.64 -5.84 -1.77
N ALA A 11 4.09 -4.90 -1.01
CA ALA A 11 3.75 -3.53 -1.45
C ALA A 11 2.94 -2.85 -0.30
N ASP A 12 2.39 -1.64 -0.50
CA ASP A 12 1.58 -0.79 0.40
C ASP A 12 0.93 -1.51 1.62
N VAL A 13 0.83 -0.84 2.77
CA VAL A 13 0.26 -1.39 4.03
C VAL A 13 -1.10 -2.08 3.81
N GLY A 14 -1.88 -1.64 2.80
CA GLY A 14 -3.14 -2.26 2.35
C GLY A 14 -3.03 -3.60 1.61
N LEU A 15 -1.86 -3.96 1.06
CA LEU A 15 -1.58 -5.24 0.41
C LEU A 15 -1.20 -6.35 1.39
N GLY A 16 -0.86 -6.02 2.64
CA GLY A 16 -0.52 -6.99 3.68
C GLY A 16 -1.51 -8.16 3.82
N PRO A 17 -2.84 -7.91 3.72
CA PRO A 17 -3.85 -8.97 3.74
C PRO A 17 -3.93 -9.79 2.44
N VAL A 18 -3.70 -9.18 1.27
CA VAL A 18 -3.66 -9.87 -0.04
C VAL A 18 -2.44 -10.78 -0.15
N LEU A 19 -1.31 -10.36 0.43
CA LEU A 19 -0.07 -11.12 0.49
C LEU A 19 -0.13 -12.38 1.37
N ARG A 20 -1.16 -12.51 2.23
CA ARG A 20 -1.37 -13.70 3.05
C ARG A 20 -2.06 -14.83 2.30
N ASP A 21 -2.62 -14.55 1.14
CA ASP A 21 -3.23 -15.56 0.30
C ASP A 21 -2.17 -16.16 -0.64
N PRO A 22 -1.73 -17.43 -0.40
CA PRO A 22 -0.72 -18.08 -1.23
C PRO A 22 -1.21 -18.33 -2.68
N THR A 23 -2.50 -18.10 -2.96
CA THR A 23 -3.07 -18.25 -4.30
C THR A 23 -2.85 -17.04 -5.19
N VAL A 24 -2.43 -15.89 -4.64
CA VAL A 24 -2.14 -14.69 -5.44
C VAL A 24 -0.76 -14.81 -6.08
N PRO A 25 -0.65 -14.89 -7.42
CA PRO A 25 0.64 -15.07 -8.07
C PRO A 25 1.49 -13.80 -7.94
N ILE A 26 2.82 -13.97 -7.82
CA ILE A 26 3.80 -12.87 -7.72
C ILE A 26 3.60 -11.82 -8.82
N LEU A 27 3.24 -12.27 -10.03
CA LEU A 27 2.94 -11.39 -11.16
C LEU A 27 1.80 -10.40 -10.87
N THR A 28 0.76 -10.82 -10.14
CA THR A 28 -0.34 -9.93 -9.72
C THR A 28 0.16 -8.82 -8.82
N LEU A 29 1.00 -9.16 -7.84
CA LEU A 29 1.56 -8.20 -6.91
C LEU A 29 2.45 -7.17 -7.61
N VAL A 30 3.26 -7.63 -8.58
CA VAL A 30 4.10 -6.75 -9.40
C VAL A 30 3.23 -5.81 -10.24
N VAL A 31 2.19 -6.32 -10.89
CA VAL A 31 1.27 -5.49 -11.68
C VAL A 31 0.58 -4.46 -10.80
N LEU A 32 0.08 -4.85 -9.63
CA LEU A 32 -0.55 -3.94 -8.67
C LEU A 32 0.41 -2.85 -8.19
N ALA A 33 1.64 -3.22 -7.81
CA ALA A 33 2.65 -2.26 -7.39
C ALA A 33 2.97 -1.23 -8.49
N VAL A 34 3.09 -1.69 -9.75
CA VAL A 34 3.29 -0.80 -10.90
C VAL A 34 2.10 0.13 -11.09
N LEU A 35 0.86 -0.39 -11.05
CA LEU A 35 -0.35 0.43 -11.20
C LEU A 35 -0.47 1.49 -10.09
N ILE A 36 -0.18 1.12 -8.85
CA ILE A 36 -0.19 2.02 -7.70
C ILE A 36 0.82 3.14 -7.90
N VAL A 37 2.10 2.81 -8.15
CA VAL A 37 3.16 3.80 -8.36
C VAL A 37 2.82 4.75 -9.52
N LEU A 38 2.30 4.22 -10.64
CA LEU A 38 1.89 5.05 -11.77
C LEU A 38 0.72 5.97 -11.41
N SER A 39 -0.28 5.47 -10.69
CA SER A 39 -1.45 6.25 -10.29
C SER A 39 -1.09 7.40 -9.35
N GLU A 40 -0.22 7.15 -8.37
CA GLU A 40 0.25 8.18 -7.44
C GLU A 40 1.19 9.17 -8.12
N THR A 41 2.02 8.71 -9.05
CA THR A 41 2.84 9.59 -9.90
C THR A 41 1.95 10.57 -10.65
N LEU A 42 0.84 10.09 -11.23
CA LEU A 42 -0.14 10.92 -11.92
C LEU A 42 -0.81 11.92 -10.96
N VAL A 43 -1.19 11.48 -9.76
CA VAL A 43 -1.77 12.37 -8.73
C VAL A 43 -0.79 13.48 -8.34
N LEU A 44 0.46 13.13 -8.03
CA LEU A 44 1.51 14.09 -7.66
C LEU A 44 1.81 15.06 -8.82
N PHE A 45 1.83 14.55 -10.05
CA PHE A 45 2.03 15.34 -11.25
C PHE A 45 0.86 16.32 -11.48
N TRP A 46 -0.39 15.87 -11.35
CA TRP A 46 -1.59 16.71 -11.48
C TRP A 46 -1.69 17.79 -10.42
N LEU A 47 -1.28 17.49 -9.19
CA LEU A 47 -1.20 18.46 -8.11
C LEU A 47 -0.02 19.43 -8.25
N ARG A 48 0.74 19.34 -9.37
CA ARG A 48 1.93 20.15 -9.67
C ARG A 48 2.97 20.05 -8.56
N TRP A 49 3.06 18.90 -7.89
CA TRP A 49 3.98 18.69 -6.78
C TRP A 49 5.43 18.65 -7.28
N ALA A 50 5.69 17.96 -8.39
CA ALA A 50 6.98 17.97 -9.08
C ALA A 50 6.82 17.63 -10.57
N ALA A 51 7.92 17.80 -11.34
CA ALA A 51 8.00 17.28 -12.70
C ALA A 51 7.86 15.75 -12.70
N PHE A 52 7.31 15.19 -13.78
CA PHE A 52 6.99 13.77 -13.91
C PHE A 52 8.09 12.80 -13.41
N PRO A 53 9.37 12.89 -13.82
CA PRO A 53 10.39 11.93 -13.34
C PRO A 53 10.68 12.04 -11.84
N ARG A 54 10.54 13.23 -11.25
CA ARG A 54 10.69 13.42 -9.81
C ARG A 54 9.46 12.92 -9.05
N ALA A 55 8.26 13.10 -9.62
CA ALA A 55 7.03 12.53 -9.06
C ALA A 55 7.06 10.99 -9.09
N LEU A 56 7.59 10.40 -10.16
CA LEU A 56 7.78 8.96 -10.30
C LEU A 56 8.75 8.41 -9.25
N LEU A 57 9.92 9.06 -9.11
CA LEU A 57 10.90 8.66 -8.09
C LEU A 57 10.33 8.83 -6.68
N ALA A 58 9.59 9.92 -6.42
CA ALA A 58 8.97 10.16 -5.13
C ALA A 58 7.92 9.08 -4.80
N SER A 59 7.01 8.78 -5.72
CA SER A 59 6.01 7.73 -5.52
C SER A 59 6.66 6.35 -5.35
N LEU A 60 7.69 6.03 -6.14
CA LEU A 60 8.41 4.75 -6.02
C LEU A 60 9.11 4.62 -4.66
N LEU A 61 9.78 5.69 -4.19
CA LEU A 61 10.43 5.70 -2.87
C LEU A 61 9.42 5.60 -1.74
N VAL A 62 8.36 6.42 -1.80
CA VAL A 62 7.30 6.45 -0.78
C VAL A 62 6.62 5.10 -0.68
N ASN A 63 6.22 4.50 -1.80
CA ASN A 63 5.63 3.17 -1.82
C ASN A 63 6.60 2.12 -1.29
N THR A 64 7.86 2.13 -1.71
CA THR A 64 8.85 1.15 -1.24
C THR A 64 9.06 1.24 0.27
N ILE A 65 9.18 2.45 0.82
CA ILE A 65 9.38 2.65 2.26
C ILE A 65 8.10 2.33 3.03
N SER A 66 6.94 2.78 2.55
CA SER A 66 5.62 2.49 3.15
C SER A 66 5.36 1.00 3.18
N THR A 67 5.73 0.28 2.12
CA THR A 67 5.69 -1.19 2.03
C THR A 67 6.56 -1.86 3.09
N LEU A 68 7.85 -1.52 3.14
CA LEU A 68 8.79 -2.14 4.07
C LEU A 68 8.38 -1.87 5.52
N THR A 69 8.00 -0.63 5.80
CA THR A 69 7.52 -0.21 7.12
C THR A 69 6.21 -0.90 7.46
N GLY A 70 5.29 -0.92 6.50
CA GLY A 70 4.00 -1.61 6.54
C GLY A 70 4.21 -3.04 6.94
N VAL A 71 4.94 -3.83 6.16
CA VAL A 71 5.24 -5.24 6.46
C VAL A 71 5.78 -5.43 7.87
N LEU A 72 6.79 -4.67 8.29
CA LEU A 72 7.44 -4.86 9.59
C LEU A 72 6.49 -4.51 10.75
N LEU A 73 5.88 -3.32 10.68
CA LEU A 73 4.98 -2.81 11.71
C LEU A 73 3.69 -3.64 11.77
N THR A 74 3.17 -4.01 10.60
CA THR A 74 1.91 -4.74 10.47
C THR A 74 2.07 -6.22 10.84
N SER A 75 3.20 -6.84 10.54
CA SER A 75 3.40 -8.24 10.97
C SER A 75 3.52 -8.34 12.49
N PHE A 76 4.24 -7.41 13.11
CA PHE A 76 4.44 -7.39 14.55
C PHE A 76 3.15 -7.04 15.32
N LEU A 77 2.46 -5.97 14.91
CA LEU A 77 1.26 -5.51 15.62
C LEU A 77 0.05 -6.42 15.36
N ALA A 78 -0.05 -7.08 14.19
CA ALA A 78 -1.11 -8.07 13.92
C ALA A 78 -0.97 -9.27 14.85
N PHE A 79 0.27 -9.75 14.99
CA PHE A 79 0.57 -10.86 15.89
C PHE A 79 0.17 -10.51 17.32
N MET A 80 0.54 -9.32 17.80
CA MET A 80 0.18 -8.84 19.14
C MET A 80 -1.33 -8.67 19.32
N LEU A 81 -2.03 -8.00 18.41
CA LEU A 81 -3.47 -7.72 18.54
C LEU A 81 -4.35 -8.96 18.46
N VAL A 82 -4.07 -9.87 17.52
CA VAL A 82 -4.82 -11.13 17.40
C VAL A 82 -4.55 -12.03 18.61
N PHE A 83 -3.29 -12.06 19.09
CA PHE A 83 -2.94 -12.81 20.30
C PHE A 83 -3.62 -12.26 21.56
N LEU A 84 -3.70 -10.93 21.71
CA LEU A 84 -4.18 -10.29 22.94
C LEU A 84 -5.71 -10.09 22.99
N MET A 85 -6.34 -9.83 21.84
CA MET A 85 -7.74 -9.38 21.74
C MET A 85 -8.62 -10.29 20.87
N GLY A 86 -8.04 -11.35 20.30
CA GLY A 86 -8.76 -12.29 19.45
C GLY A 86 -9.21 -11.71 18.10
N PRO A 87 -10.09 -12.43 17.37
CA PRO A 87 -10.48 -12.07 15.99
C PRO A 87 -11.28 -10.76 15.89
N ALA A 88 -11.84 -10.25 16.99
CA ALA A 88 -12.55 -8.98 16.99
C ALA A 88 -11.63 -7.77 16.75
N ALA A 89 -10.31 -7.91 16.96
CA ALA A 89 -9.33 -6.85 16.73
C ALA A 89 -9.04 -6.55 15.25
N VAL A 90 -9.60 -7.32 14.32
CA VAL A 90 -9.39 -7.14 12.87
C VAL A 90 -9.84 -5.76 12.39
N VAL A 91 -10.91 -5.19 12.94
CA VAL A 91 -11.35 -3.84 12.53
C VAL A 91 -10.37 -2.76 12.99
N ILE A 92 -9.94 -2.84 14.26
CA ILE A 92 -8.93 -1.94 14.84
C ILE A 92 -7.64 -2.01 14.02
N TRP A 93 -7.28 -3.23 13.61
CA TRP A 93 -6.14 -3.51 12.76
C TRP A 93 -6.18 -2.77 11.43
N TRP A 94 -7.30 -2.88 10.71
CA TRP A 94 -7.48 -2.21 9.42
C TRP A 94 -7.40 -0.69 9.54
N VAL A 95 -8.04 -0.12 10.57
CA VAL A 95 -7.99 1.34 10.84
C VAL A 95 -6.56 1.79 11.11
N PHE A 96 -5.79 1.02 11.89
CA PHE A 96 -4.39 1.33 12.17
C PHE A 96 -3.52 1.26 10.90
N CYS A 97 -3.71 0.25 10.06
CA CYS A 97 -2.98 0.11 8.79
C CYS A 97 -3.23 1.30 7.86
N LEU A 98 -4.49 1.72 7.72
CA LEU A 98 -4.86 2.86 6.89
C LEU A 98 -4.25 4.17 7.43
N ALA A 99 -4.37 4.40 8.74
CA ALA A 99 -3.82 5.59 9.37
C ALA A 99 -2.28 5.64 9.28
N SER A 100 -1.61 4.50 9.47
CA SER A 100 -0.15 4.41 9.37
C SER A 100 0.35 4.61 7.94
N SER A 101 -0.34 4.09 6.91
CA SER A 101 0.03 4.35 5.51
C SER A 101 0.00 5.85 5.19
N ILE A 102 -1.11 6.52 5.49
CA ILE A 102 -1.25 7.99 5.27
C ILE A 102 -0.18 8.76 6.06
N ALA A 103 0.10 8.37 7.31
CA ALA A 103 1.09 9.04 8.14
C ALA A 103 2.52 8.87 7.62
N ILE A 104 2.89 7.65 7.19
CA ILE A 104 4.22 7.35 6.67
C ILE A 104 4.44 8.09 5.35
N GLU A 105 3.50 8.00 4.42
CA GLU A 105 3.62 8.64 3.12
C GLU A 105 3.61 10.18 3.23
N GLY A 106 2.76 10.71 4.11
CA GLY A 106 2.69 12.15 4.40
C GLY A 106 3.97 12.66 5.03
N GLY A 107 4.53 11.89 5.97
CA GLY A 107 5.83 12.18 6.58
C GLY A 107 6.96 12.19 5.55
N ILE A 108 7.07 11.15 4.72
CA ILE A 108 8.13 11.05 3.70
C ILE A 108 7.99 12.19 2.68
N LEU A 109 6.78 12.44 2.16
CA LEU A 109 6.57 13.54 1.22
C LEU A 109 6.85 14.91 1.86
N ALA A 110 6.58 15.09 3.15
CA ALA A 110 6.92 16.32 3.86
C ALA A 110 8.44 16.50 4.01
N LEU A 111 9.20 15.41 4.19
CA LEU A 111 10.67 15.44 4.23
C LEU A 111 11.28 15.68 2.84
N LEU A 112 10.63 15.20 1.78
CA LEU A 112 11.08 15.35 0.39
C LEU A 112 10.71 16.71 -0.23
N ALA A 113 9.67 17.37 0.27
CA ALA A 113 9.13 18.60 -0.32
C ALA A 113 9.55 19.89 0.40
N LYS A 114 9.75 20.96 -0.37
CA LYS A 114 9.73 22.35 0.13
C LYS A 114 8.35 22.99 0.05
N HIS A 115 7.29 22.19 -0.06
CA HIS A 115 5.91 22.65 -0.20
C HIS A 115 5.25 22.89 1.16
N PRO A 116 4.21 23.74 1.23
CA PRO A 116 3.45 23.95 2.46
C PRO A 116 2.87 22.62 3.00
N PRO A 117 2.90 22.36 4.32
CA PRO A 117 2.46 21.09 4.90
C PRO A 117 1.05 20.69 4.47
N ARG A 118 0.12 21.66 4.40
CA ARG A 118 -1.26 21.42 3.97
C ARG A 118 -1.37 20.86 2.55
N GLN A 119 -0.49 21.26 1.64
CA GLN A 119 -0.49 20.77 0.26
C GLN A 119 0.06 19.35 0.19
N THR A 120 1.12 19.06 0.95
CA THR A 120 1.69 17.71 1.09
C THR A 120 0.65 16.73 1.61
N TRP A 121 -0.02 17.05 2.73
CA TRP A 121 -1.04 16.16 3.31
C TRP A 121 -2.23 15.91 2.37
N LYS A 122 -2.68 16.94 1.63
CA LYS A 122 -3.72 16.76 0.60
C LYS A 122 -3.27 15.80 -0.50
N ALA A 123 -2.03 15.94 -0.97
CA ALA A 123 -1.47 15.07 -1.99
C ALA A 123 -1.38 13.62 -1.51
N THR A 124 -0.91 13.41 -0.28
CA THR A 124 -0.82 12.09 0.36
C THR A 124 -2.18 11.42 0.49
N VAL A 125 -3.18 12.13 1.03
CA VAL A 125 -4.52 11.56 1.21
C VAL A 125 -5.13 11.20 -0.14
N LEU A 126 -4.98 12.07 -1.15
CA LEU A 126 -5.52 11.80 -2.47
C LEU A 126 -4.82 10.62 -3.16
N ALA A 127 -3.49 10.54 -3.05
CA ALA A 127 -2.68 9.44 -3.55
C ALA A 127 -3.13 8.10 -2.94
N ASN A 128 -3.21 8.04 -1.61
CA ASN A 128 -3.70 6.87 -0.88
C ASN A 128 -5.11 6.47 -1.34
N VAL A 129 -6.05 7.42 -1.39
CA VAL A 129 -7.44 7.12 -1.79
C VAL A 129 -7.48 6.49 -3.19
N VAL A 130 -6.70 7.01 -4.13
CA VAL A 130 -6.62 6.44 -5.49
C VAL A 130 -6.03 5.02 -5.46
N SER A 131 -4.95 4.81 -4.72
CA SER A 131 -4.31 3.49 -4.55
C SER A 131 -5.27 2.47 -3.92
N TYR A 132 -6.03 2.85 -2.88
CA TYR A 132 -7.04 1.98 -2.25
C TYR A 132 -8.21 1.67 -3.18
N VAL A 133 -8.70 2.63 -3.96
CA VAL A 133 -9.75 2.40 -4.96
C VAL A 133 -9.27 1.39 -6.02
N LEU A 134 -8.03 1.55 -6.50
CA LEU A 134 -7.41 0.60 -7.43
C LEU A 134 -7.30 -0.79 -6.82
N LEU A 135 -6.87 -0.90 -5.56
CA LEU A 135 -6.78 -2.18 -4.87
C LEU A 135 -8.14 -2.87 -4.73
N ILE A 136 -9.18 -2.14 -4.31
CA ILE A 136 -10.54 -2.69 -4.16
C ILE A 136 -11.06 -3.25 -5.49
N ILE A 137 -10.75 -2.60 -6.61
CA ILE A 137 -11.17 -3.04 -7.95
C ILE A 137 -10.30 -4.21 -8.43
N ALA A 138 -8.99 -4.13 -8.28
CA ALA A 138 -8.07 -5.06 -8.91
C ALA A 138 -7.94 -6.39 -8.17
N VAL A 139 -8.05 -6.41 -6.84
CA VAL A 139 -7.97 -7.64 -6.04
C VAL A 139 -8.99 -8.72 -6.46
N PRO A 140 -10.28 -8.41 -6.69
CA PRO A 140 -11.22 -9.42 -7.17
C PRO A 140 -11.07 -9.74 -8.66
N VAL A 141 -10.55 -8.81 -9.49
CA VAL A 141 -10.52 -8.93 -10.96
C VAL A 141 -9.31 -9.70 -11.47
N VAL A 142 -8.14 -9.51 -10.86
CA VAL A 142 -6.89 -10.06 -11.37
C VAL A 142 -6.82 -11.61 -11.28
N PRO A 143 -7.25 -12.27 -10.18
CA PRO A 143 -7.27 -13.72 -10.11
C PRO A 143 -8.18 -14.35 -11.16
N THR A 144 -9.34 -13.74 -11.43
CA THR A 144 -10.28 -14.21 -12.45
C THR A 144 -9.68 -14.14 -13.85
N VAL A 145 -9.10 -12.99 -14.24
CA VAL A 145 -8.53 -12.80 -15.58
C VAL A 145 -7.32 -13.68 -15.83
N LEU A 146 -6.43 -13.86 -14.84
CA LEU A 146 -5.29 -14.76 -14.96
C LEU A 146 -5.72 -16.23 -15.08
N SER A 147 -6.78 -16.64 -14.38
CA SER A 147 -7.29 -18.01 -14.48
C SER A 147 -7.88 -18.34 -15.85
N ASP A 148 -8.42 -17.33 -16.55
CA ASP A 148 -8.97 -17.47 -17.90
C ASP A 148 -7.87 -17.50 -18.97
N LEU A 149 -6.74 -16.82 -18.75
CA LEU A 149 -5.60 -16.80 -19.68
C LEU A 149 -4.74 -18.07 -19.67
N VAL A 150 -4.82 -18.87 -18.60
CA VAL A 150 -4.02 -20.09 -18.41
C VAL A 150 -4.76 -21.36 -18.87
N ARG A 151 -6.06 -21.24 -19.23
CA ARG A 151 -6.85 -22.33 -19.81
C ARG A 151 -6.76 -22.34 -21.33
#